data_AF-A0A2K0UCK5-F1
#
_entry.id   AF-A0A2K0UCK5-F1
#
_cell.length_a   1.000
_cell.length_b   1.000
_cell.length_c   1.000
_cell.angle_alpha   90.00
_cell.angle_beta   90.00
_cell.angle_gamma   90.00
#
_symmetry.space_group_name_H-M   'P 1'
#
loop_
_entity.id
_entity.type
_entity.pdbx_description
1 polymer ?
#
loop_
_entity_poly.entity_id
_entity_poly.type
_entity_poly.pdbx_seq_one_letter_code
_entity_poly.pdbx_strand_id
1 'polypeptide(L)'
;MAPEITSWEELLWVYEEFDDETEDFQYTQIAKVDDDKIFYCEMNKPKADITFQEITASLARIPDDETFPPWPPAFSIANAPQELPPGIFINGLK
;
A
#
# COMPACT_ATOMS: atom_id res chain seq x y z
N MET A 1 -18.01 -2.71 -6.97
CA MET A 1 -18.58 -3.35 -5.76
C MET A 1 -17.42 -3.67 -4.84
N ALA A 2 -17.60 -3.68 -3.52
CA ALA A 2 -16.52 -4.09 -2.62
C ALA A 2 -16.27 -5.60 -2.80
N PRO A 3 -15.01 -6.05 -2.78
CA PRO A 3 -14.69 -7.46 -2.92
C PRO A 3 -15.13 -8.24 -1.68
N GLU A 4 -15.74 -9.42 -1.89
CA GLU A 4 -16.08 -10.33 -0.80
C GLU A 4 -14.82 -11.11 -0.37
N ILE A 5 -14.53 -11.11 0.93
CA ILE A 5 -13.42 -11.90 1.50
C ILE A 5 -14.00 -13.22 2.02
N THR A 6 -13.39 -14.35 1.64
CA THR A 6 -13.78 -15.68 2.11
C THR A 6 -12.64 -16.44 2.79
N SER A 7 -11.39 -16.06 2.51
CA SER A 7 -10.18 -16.57 3.15
C SER A 7 -9.16 -15.46 3.41
N TRP A 8 -8.34 -15.66 4.44
CA TRP A 8 -7.19 -14.80 4.74
C TRP A 8 -6.13 -14.82 3.62
N GLU A 9 -6.07 -15.89 2.82
CA GLU A 9 -5.12 -16.04 1.70
C GLU A 9 -5.44 -15.13 0.52
N GLU A 10 -6.67 -14.62 0.45
CA GLU A 10 -7.11 -13.69 -0.60
C GLU A 10 -6.70 -12.24 -0.32
N LEU A 11 -6.17 -11.97 0.87
CA LEU A 11 -5.72 -10.66 1.29
C LEU A 11 -4.27 -10.48 0.85
N LEU A 12 -3.95 -9.28 0.38
CA LEU A 12 -2.58 -8.94 0.04
C LEU A 12 -1.73 -8.89 1.32
N TRP A 13 -2.29 -8.32 2.37
CA TRP A 13 -1.57 -8.07 3.61
C TRP A 13 -2.52 -7.95 4.80
N VAL A 14 -2.07 -8.47 5.94
CA VAL A 14 -2.72 -8.32 7.25
C VAL A 14 -1.63 -8.09 8.28
N TYR A 15 -1.79 -7.04 9.09
CA TYR A 15 -0.82 -6.66 10.10
C TYR A 15 -1.52 -6.20 11.37
N GLU A 16 -0.98 -6.62 12.51
CA GLU A 16 -1.48 -6.24 13.83
C GLU A 16 -0.43 -5.36 14.49
N GLU A 17 -0.85 -4.18 14.91
CA GLU A 17 0.00 -3.23 15.63
C GLU A 17 -0.19 -3.40 17.13
N PHE A 18 0.93 -3.37 17.85
CA PHE A 18 1.01 -3.42 19.30
C PHE A 18 1.85 -2.26 19.81
N ASP A 19 1.52 -1.76 21.00
CA ASP A 19 2.30 -0.72 21.67
C ASP A 19 3.68 -1.28 22.10
N ASP A 20 4.76 -0.61 21.73
CA ASP A 20 6.13 -1.06 22.04
C ASP A 20 6.46 -1.07 23.55
N GLU A 21 5.76 -0.29 24.37
CA GLU A 21 6.01 -0.20 25.81
C GLU A 21 5.11 -1.12 26.64
N THR A 22 3.82 -1.20 26.30
CA THR A 22 2.82 -1.96 27.06
C THR A 22 2.48 -3.31 26.45
N GLU A 23 2.93 -3.58 25.22
CA GLU A 23 2.57 -4.75 24.42
C GLU A 23 1.05 -4.88 24.20
N ASP A 24 0.29 -3.81 24.41
CA ASP A 24 -1.16 -3.81 24.18
C ASP A 24 -1.50 -3.68 22.71
N PHE A 25 -2.47 -4.47 22.28
CA PHE A 25 -3.03 -4.40 20.93
C PHE A 25 -3.61 -3.01 20.63
N GLN A 26 -3.24 -2.45 19.48
CA GLN A 26 -3.73 -1.16 19.00
C GLN A 26 -4.78 -1.33 17.90
N TYR A 27 -4.40 -1.94 16.78
CA TYR A 27 -5.29 -2.13 15.63
C TYR A 27 -4.77 -3.21 14.67
N THR A 28 -5.65 -3.67 13.80
CA THR A 28 -5.33 -4.57 12.69
C THR A 28 -5.56 -3.82 11.37
N GLN A 29 -4.53 -3.79 10.54
CA GLN A 29 -4.57 -3.25 9.19
C GLN A 29 -4.76 -4.39 8.19
N ILE A 30 -5.63 -4.18 7.21
CA ILE A 30 -5.96 -5.19 6.20
C ILE A 30 -5.96 -4.53 4.83
N ALA A 31 -5.26 -5.16 3.89
CA ALA A 31 -5.24 -4.75 2.49
C ALA A 31 -5.60 -5.90 1.56
N LYS A 32 -6.36 -5.60 0.51
CA LYS A 32 -6.72 -6.53 -0.58
C LYS A 32 -6.48 -5.86 -1.92
N VAL A 33 -6.02 -6.62 -2.89
CA VAL A 33 -6.02 -6.20 -4.31
C VAL A 33 -7.04 -7.03 -5.05
N ASP A 34 -7.89 -6.38 -5.84
CA ASP A 34 -8.90 -7.01 -6.68
C ASP A 34 -9.02 -6.23 -7.99
N ASP A 35 -8.76 -6.90 -9.13
CA ASP A 35 -8.86 -6.30 -10.47
C ASP A 35 -8.13 -4.95 -10.57
N ASP A 36 -6.83 -4.95 -10.23
CA ASP A 36 -5.93 -3.79 -10.15
C ASP A 36 -6.35 -2.66 -9.19
N LYS A 37 -7.37 -2.88 -8.35
CA LYS A 37 -7.82 -1.90 -7.34
C LYS A 37 -7.32 -2.31 -5.97
N ILE A 38 -6.81 -1.34 -5.22
CA ILE A 38 -6.39 -1.53 -3.83
C ILE A 38 -7.56 -1.19 -2.90
N PHE A 39 -7.83 -2.08 -1.95
CA PHE A 39 -8.78 -1.89 -0.89
C PHE A 39 -8.07 -1.98 0.45
N TYR A 40 -8.44 -1.10 1.37
CA TYR A 40 -7.79 -0.99 2.67
C TYR A 40 -8.82 -0.75 3.77
N CYS A 41 -8.58 -1.31 4.94
CA CYS A 41 -9.27 -0.92 6.17
C CYS A 41 -8.38 -1.11 7.40
N GLU A 42 -8.76 -0.44 8.48
CA GLU A 42 -8.19 -0.59 9.81
C GLU A 42 -9.31 -0.96 10.79
N MET A 43 -9.01 -1.86 11.72
CA MET A 43 -9.95 -2.37 12.71
C MET A 43 -9.34 -2.36 14.10
N ASN A 44 -10.07 -1.87 15.09
CA ASN A 44 -9.67 -1.93 16.50
C ASN A 44 -10.03 -3.28 17.14
N LYS A 45 -9.70 -4.38 16.47
CA LYS A 45 -9.90 -5.76 16.95
C LYS A 45 -8.78 -6.63 16.40
N PRO A 46 -8.27 -7.62 17.15
CA PRO A 46 -7.25 -8.52 16.65
C PRO A 46 -7.81 -9.44 15.56
N LYS A 47 -6.93 -9.93 14.69
CA LYS A 47 -7.21 -10.85 13.59
C LYS A 47 -8.00 -12.09 14.03
N ALA A 48 -7.77 -12.57 15.25
CA ALA A 48 -8.44 -13.74 15.81
C ALA A 48 -9.94 -13.51 16.07
N ASP A 49 -10.37 -12.26 16.29
CA ASP A 49 -11.74 -11.88 16.64
C ASP A 49 -12.50 -11.21 15.48
N ILE A 50 -11.84 -10.96 14.35
CA ILE A 50 -12.44 -10.34 13.17
C ILE A 50 -13.11 -11.40 12.28
N THR A 51 -14.35 -11.13 11.86
CA THR A 51 -15.04 -11.95 10.86
C THR A 51 -14.80 -11.45 9.43
N PHE A 52 -14.81 -12.36 8.45
CA PHE A 52 -14.66 -11.97 7.04
C PHE A 52 -15.76 -11.02 6.54
N GLN A 53 -16.96 -11.10 7.12
CA GLN A 53 -18.06 -10.19 6.81
C GLN A 53 -17.75 -8.77 7.30
N GLU A 54 -17.16 -8.62 8.48
CA GLU A 54 -16.69 -7.32 8.97
C GLU A 54 -15.60 -6.76 8.06
N ILE A 55 -14.65 -7.58 7.62
CA ILE A 55 -13.58 -7.14 6.69
C ILE A 55 -14.20 -6.62 5.40
N THR A 56 -15.08 -7.42 4.80
CA THR A 56 -15.78 -7.07 3.56
C THR A 56 -16.58 -5.77 3.70
N ALA A 57 -17.22 -5.55 4.86
CA ALA A 57 -18.00 -4.35 5.12
C ALA A 57 -17.14 -3.10 5.35
N SER A 58 -15.95 -3.24 5.92
CA SER A 58 -15.06 -2.13 6.27
C SER A 58 -14.05 -1.78 5.19
N LEU A 59 -13.76 -2.69 4.24
CA LEU A 59 -12.83 -2.45 3.14
C LEU A 59 -13.29 -1.26 2.28
N ALA A 60 -12.48 -0.20 2.29
CA ALA A 60 -12.68 0.97 1.44
C ALA A 60 -11.74 0.88 0.24
N ARG A 61 -12.26 1.22 -0.96
CA ARG A 61 -11.42 1.34 -2.16
C ARG A 61 -10.53 2.58 -2.01
N ILE A 62 -9.22 2.39 -2.17
CA ILE A 62 -8.29 3.50 -2.37
C ILE A 62 -8.32 3.86 -3.88
N PRO A 63 -8.65 5.10 -4.25
CA PRO A 63 -8.60 5.54 -5.64
C PRO A 63 -7.16 5.66 -6.15
N ASP A 64 -6.98 5.43 -7.44
CA ASP A 64 -5.68 5.42 -8.09
C ASP A 64 -4.96 6.77 -7.96
N ASP A 65 -5.68 7.90 -7.98
CA ASP A 65 -5.13 9.24 -7.78
C ASP A 65 -4.51 9.45 -6.38
N GLU A 66 -4.91 8.69 -5.36
CA GLU A 66 -4.28 8.74 -4.03
C GLU A 66 -3.03 7.86 -3.97
N THR A 67 -2.98 6.79 -4.76
CA THR A 67 -1.83 5.85 -4.82
C THR A 67 -0.74 6.36 -5.78
N PHE A 68 -1.15 6.95 -6.90
CA PHE A 68 -0.33 7.52 -7.95
C PHE A 68 -0.77 8.97 -8.17
N PRO A 69 -0.39 9.89 -7.27
CA PRO A 69 -0.76 11.29 -7.43
C PRO A 69 -0.29 11.80 -8.78
N PRO A 70 -1.12 12.62 -9.46
CA PRO A 70 -0.71 13.24 -10.71
C PRO A 70 0.59 14.01 -10.49
N TRP A 71 1.47 13.93 -11.48
CA TRP A 71 2.74 14.63 -11.45
C TRP A 71 2.50 16.11 -11.12
N PRO A 72 3.25 16.70 -10.15
CA PRO A 72 3.09 18.10 -9.82
C PRO A 72 3.28 18.92 -11.10
N PRO A 73 2.42 19.92 -11.39
CA PRO A 73 2.46 20.69 -12.64
C PRO A 73 3.70 21.59 -12.81
N ALA A 74 4.75 21.43 -11.98
CA ALA A 74 5.87 22.34 -11.86
C ALA A 74 7.25 21.67 -11.68
N PHE A 75 7.43 20.40 -12.05
CA PHE A 75 8.78 19.89 -12.26
C PHE A 75 9.20 20.19 -13.70
N SER A 76 10.14 21.13 -13.86
CA SER A 76 11.01 21.14 -15.02
C SER A 76 11.59 19.74 -15.14
N ILE A 77 11.16 18.98 -16.16
CA ILE A 77 11.80 17.73 -16.51
C ILE A 77 13.28 18.05 -16.59
N ALA A 78 14.08 17.49 -15.68
CA ALA A 78 15.52 17.55 -15.80
C ALA A 78 15.83 16.74 -17.05
N ASN A 79 15.93 17.41 -18.19
CA ASN A 79 16.44 16.80 -19.40
C ASN A 79 17.82 16.30 -19.03
N ALA A 80 18.00 14.98 -19.07
CA ALA A 80 19.32 14.41 -19.01
C ALA A 80 20.15 15.12 -20.09
N PRO A 81 21.34 15.66 -19.76
CA PRO A 81 22.22 16.21 -20.77
C PRO A 81 22.40 15.17 -21.88
N GLN A 82 22.24 15.60 -23.13
CA GLN A 82 22.30 14.69 -24.29
C GLN A 82 23.64 13.96 -24.39
N GLU A 83 24.68 14.49 -23.74
CA GLU A 83 26.01 13.90 -23.61
C GLU A 83 26.54 14.14 -22.18
N LEU A 84 27.22 13.13 -21.62
CA LEU A 84 27.99 13.33 -20.39
C LEU A 84 29.12 14.32 -20.67
N PRO A 85 29.39 15.27 -19.76
CA PRO A 85 30.54 16.15 -19.92
C PRO A 85 31.83 15.32 -20.02
N PRO A 86 32.81 15.75 -20.85
CA PRO A 86 34.03 15.01 -21.07
C PRO A 86 34.74 14.74 -19.74
N GLY A 87 35.04 13.46 -19.47
CA GLY A 87 35.70 13.02 -18.23
C GLY A 87 34.79 12.30 -17.22
N ILE A 88 33.48 12.19 -17.46
CA ILE A 88 32.59 11.32 -16.67
C ILE A 88 32.47 9.95 -17.33
N PHE A 89 32.94 8.92 -16.64
CA PHE A 89 32.80 7.52 -17.04
C PHE A 89 31.78 6.85 -16.12
N ILE A 90 30.74 6.23 -16.70
CA ILE A 90 29.84 5.35 -15.95
C ILE A 90 30.58 4.02 -15.82
N ASN A 91 31.10 3.71 -14.63
CA ASN A 91 31.62 2.38 -14.36
C ASN A 91 30.44 1.40 -14.26
N GLY A 92 30.13 0.75 -15.39
CA GLY A 92 29.25 -0.41 -15.39
C GLY A 92 29.85 -1.50 -14.50
N LEU A 93 29.13 -1.83 -13.43
CA LEU A 93 29.36 -3.04 -12.64
C LEU A 93 29.33 -4.26 -13.56
N LYS A 94 30.37 -5.09 -13.45
CA LYS A 94 30.45 -6.41 -14.06
C LYS A 94 29.69 -7.42 -13.21
#